data_AF-A0A5C6BG72-F1
#
_entry.id   AF-A0A5C6BG72-F1
#
_cell.length_a   1.000
_cell.length_b   1.000
_cell.length_c   1.000
_cell.angle_alpha   90.00
_cell.angle_beta   90.00
_cell.angle_gamma   90.00
#
_symmetry.space_group_name_H-M   'P 1'
#
loop_
_entity.id
_entity.type
_entity.pdbx_description
1 polymer ?
#
loop_
_entity_poly.entity_id
_entity_poly.type
_entity_poly.pdbx_seq_one_letter_code
_entity_poly.pdbx_strand_id
1 'polypeptide(L)'
;MLAMNTLVYPLLISITLLSVNLSAAERTPISLDEPTRQRCLEILRSGLRSDEFWPSIHAAEGLTLAGYGDEVRDYLTDKLAAEKDDQRRCGIARELVRAGDKARTTVMLDILAGDDPYGHVHAAESLYKVVEIGDGVALRKAFATTDDMRILKLMAAAALGRCGNPDAMQFLRDSLNSEDLDVLRIAVWILGRIGNAADIPQIKAQLPRCDDAIQKAYVHHSLAALGDAEGLRALAANLHAPDPAVRTYAATFAGDAWATGVVDSLKQLLDDENADTSYRAAQSLLVLSGPVPEPSDADVSTLVYQAKPEHPRYTEGSIVALNDGSLLFAVTEFHGSGSDFAQAHVVARQSTDGGRTWSASRVLQPNTGGMNVMSVTLRRLADGSIGMVYLQKNSHSELTPYLRISTDEGATFGEPVKVSTAAGYHVVNNDRITALSTGRLLLPAASTPDVATNNHFQSHCFLSDDGGKTWRDSKGKVDADKRGAMEPEVIELKDGRIMMLVRTQLGYPGKAYSEDGGDTWGPMTSLGIQGPEAPTTLRRIPSTGDLLLIWNNTYAPGAGHGGKRTPLTAAISRDEGETWTVVGNLESDSSRTFSYISLIFVGDRAVMSYWDQGKGGYSCRFRSLPVTWFYR
;
A
#
# COMPACT_ATOMS: atom_id res chain seq x y z
N MET A 1 -53.12 -13.54 -52.46
CA MET A 1 -51.95 -13.41 -53.37
C MET A 1 -51.02 -12.42 -52.71
N LEU A 2 -49.76 -12.83 -52.49
CA LEU A 2 -48.51 -12.06 -52.26
C LEU A 2 -48.63 -10.51 -52.17
N ALA A 3 -47.91 -9.74 -51.36
CA ALA A 3 -46.79 -9.97 -50.43
C ALA A 3 -46.49 -8.64 -49.70
N MET A 4 -45.78 -8.74 -48.57
CA MET A 4 -44.81 -7.76 -48.00
C MET A 4 -45.24 -6.31 -47.71
N ASN A 5 -45.33 -5.94 -46.43
CA ASN A 5 -44.23 -5.20 -45.77
C ASN A 5 -44.43 -4.97 -44.24
N THR A 6 -43.38 -5.33 -43.50
CA THR A 6 -42.81 -4.71 -42.28
C THR A 6 -43.69 -4.36 -41.07
N LEU A 7 -43.63 -5.22 -40.05
CA LEU A 7 -43.50 -4.83 -38.63
C LEU A 7 -43.06 -6.07 -37.82
N VAL A 8 -41.76 -6.16 -37.49
CA VAL A 8 -41.24 -7.10 -36.49
C VAL A 8 -40.33 -6.31 -35.55
N TYR A 9 -40.83 -6.07 -34.35
CA TYR A 9 -40.00 -5.88 -33.15
C TYR A 9 -39.24 -7.18 -32.88
N PRO A 10 -37.94 -7.15 -32.54
CA PRO A 10 -37.37 -8.15 -31.68
C PRO A 10 -37.20 -7.58 -30.27
N LEU A 11 -37.91 -8.25 -29.36
CA LEU A 11 -37.58 -8.47 -27.96
C LEU A 11 -36.07 -8.34 -27.68
N LEU A 12 -35.72 -7.41 -26.78
CA LEU A 12 -34.50 -7.48 -26.00
C LEU A 12 -34.56 -8.75 -25.13
N ILE A 13 -33.89 -9.82 -25.58
CA ILE A 13 -33.49 -10.91 -24.68
C ILE A 13 -32.17 -10.47 -24.08
N SER A 14 -32.22 -10.02 -22.83
CA SER A 14 -31.06 -9.92 -21.95
C SER A 14 -30.40 -11.29 -21.87
N ILE A 15 -29.32 -11.48 -22.62
CA ILE A 15 -28.37 -12.56 -22.35
C ILE A 15 -27.58 -12.07 -21.15
N THR A 16 -28.00 -12.53 -19.97
CA THR A 16 -27.14 -12.71 -18.81
C THR A 16 -25.97 -13.56 -19.27
N LEU A 17 -24.88 -12.91 -19.65
CA LEU A 17 -23.56 -13.52 -19.57
C LEU A 17 -23.35 -13.78 -18.08
N LEU A 18 -23.69 -14.99 -17.65
CA LEU A 18 -23.02 -15.61 -16.50
C LEU A 18 -21.54 -15.66 -16.90
N SER A 19 -20.83 -14.59 -16.60
CA SER A 19 -19.41 -14.66 -16.32
C SER A 19 -19.30 -15.61 -15.14
N VAL A 20 -19.01 -16.88 -15.43
CA VAL A 20 -18.43 -17.76 -14.43
C VAL A 20 -17.01 -17.24 -14.21
N ASN A 21 -16.91 -16.13 -13.49
CA ASN A 21 -15.93 -16.07 -12.43
C ASN A 21 -16.24 -17.33 -11.62
N LEU A 22 -15.27 -18.24 -11.48
CA LEU A 22 -15.20 -18.95 -10.22
C LEU A 22 -14.97 -17.85 -9.17
N SER A 23 -16.08 -17.26 -8.73
CA SER A 23 -16.10 -16.29 -7.67
C SER A 23 -15.40 -16.93 -6.47
N ALA A 24 -14.88 -16.12 -5.57
CA ALA A 24 -14.43 -16.56 -4.25
C ALA A 24 -15.46 -17.42 -3.45
N ALA A 25 -16.65 -17.69 -3.99
CA ALA A 25 -17.79 -18.34 -3.37
C ALA A 25 -17.71 -19.88 -3.17
N GLU A 26 -16.61 -20.57 -3.48
CA GLU A 26 -16.50 -22.03 -3.18
C GLU A 26 -15.16 -22.47 -2.57
N ARG A 27 -14.32 -21.54 -2.09
CA ARG A 27 -13.15 -21.94 -1.30
C ARG A 27 -13.62 -22.22 0.13
N THR A 28 -13.81 -23.49 0.47
CA THR A 28 -14.08 -23.91 1.85
C THR A 28 -12.76 -24.42 2.46
N PRO A 29 -12.37 -23.97 3.68
CA PRO A 29 -11.24 -24.55 4.37
C PRO A 29 -11.43 -26.04 4.63
N ILE A 30 -10.34 -26.82 4.57
CA ILE A 30 -10.38 -28.23 4.93
C ILE A 30 -10.48 -28.39 6.45
N SER A 31 -11.13 -29.45 6.92
CA SER A 31 -11.03 -29.86 8.32
C SER A 31 -9.78 -30.71 8.51
N LEU A 32 -8.80 -30.22 9.27
CA LEU A 32 -7.60 -30.97 9.64
C LEU A 32 -7.73 -31.45 11.09
N ASP A 33 -7.66 -32.76 11.31
CA ASP A 33 -7.67 -33.32 12.67
C ASP A 33 -6.40 -32.91 13.46
N GLU A 34 -6.54 -32.80 14.79
CA GLU A 34 -5.46 -32.32 15.65
C GLU A 34 -4.17 -33.16 15.55
N PRO A 35 -4.22 -34.51 15.48
CA PRO A 35 -3.01 -35.32 15.28
C PRO A 35 -2.28 -34.98 13.98
N THR A 36 -2.99 -34.82 12.86
CA THR A 36 -2.38 -34.45 11.58
C THR A 36 -1.82 -33.02 11.64
N ARG A 37 -2.55 -32.09 12.26
CA ARG A 37 -2.08 -30.71 12.46
C ARG A 37 -0.78 -30.69 13.25
N GLN A 38 -0.72 -31.41 14.36
CA GLN A 38 0.47 -31.52 15.20
C GLN A 38 1.65 -32.15 14.44
N ARG A 39 1.39 -33.21 13.65
CA ARG A 39 2.40 -33.83 12.77
C ARG A 39 2.98 -32.84 11.76
N CYS A 40 2.14 -32.02 11.13
CA CYS A 40 2.60 -30.96 10.21
C CYS A 40 3.54 -29.98 10.93
N LEU A 41 3.17 -29.53 12.14
CA LEU A 41 4.00 -28.60 12.91
C LEU A 41 5.32 -29.21 13.36
N GLU A 42 5.36 -30.50 13.72
CA GLU A 42 6.58 -31.21 14.08
C GLU A 42 7.56 -31.30 12.90
N ILE A 43 7.04 -31.66 11.72
CA ILE A 43 7.81 -31.70 10.46
C ILE A 43 8.43 -30.33 10.18
N LEU A 44 7.64 -29.26 10.25
CA LEU A 44 8.12 -27.90 9.99
C LEU A 44 9.10 -27.41 11.06
N ARG A 45 8.88 -27.69 12.35
CA ARG A 45 9.82 -27.35 13.42
C ARG A 45 11.15 -28.10 13.28
N SER A 46 11.11 -29.35 12.82
CA SER A 46 12.32 -30.11 12.49
C SER A 46 13.03 -29.49 11.28
N GLY A 47 12.28 -29.15 10.22
CA GLY A 47 12.82 -28.51 9.02
C GLY A 47 13.48 -27.17 9.29
N LEU A 48 12.90 -26.33 10.15
CA LEU A 48 13.49 -25.05 10.58
C LEU A 48 14.90 -25.24 11.15
N ARG A 49 15.15 -26.39 11.79
CA ARG A 49 16.43 -26.77 12.41
C ARG A 49 17.31 -27.66 11.53
N SER A 50 16.96 -27.85 10.27
CA SER A 50 17.78 -28.56 9.28
C SER A 50 19.10 -27.83 9.00
N ASP A 51 20.14 -28.59 8.68
CA ASP A 51 21.43 -28.08 8.22
C ASP A 51 21.35 -27.54 6.78
N GLU A 52 20.35 -27.94 6.01
CA GLU A 52 20.11 -27.43 4.66
C GLU A 52 19.42 -26.07 4.71
N PHE A 53 20.07 -25.06 4.12
CA PHE A 53 19.63 -23.68 4.21
C PHE A 53 18.23 -23.45 3.61
N TRP A 54 18.02 -23.77 2.33
CA TRP A 54 16.74 -23.47 1.66
C TRP A 54 15.55 -24.25 2.23
N PRO A 55 15.66 -25.56 2.53
CA PRO A 55 14.59 -26.28 3.21
C PRO A 55 14.29 -25.73 4.62
N SER A 56 15.30 -25.25 5.37
CA SER A 56 15.08 -24.55 6.64
C SER A 56 14.25 -23.27 6.45
N ILE A 57 14.52 -22.49 5.40
CA ILE A 57 13.74 -21.31 5.04
C ILE A 57 12.31 -21.68 4.56
N HIS A 58 12.12 -22.77 3.82
CA HIS A 58 10.79 -23.26 3.43
C HIS A 58 9.96 -23.70 4.65
N ALA A 59 10.59 -24.32 5.63
CA ALA A 59 9.93 -24.70 6.87
C ALA A 59 9.53 -23.47 7.71
N ALA A 60 10.37 -22.43 7.72
CA ALA A 60 10.05 -21.13 8.33
C ALA A 60 8.82 -20.47 7.67
N GLU A 61 8.74 -20.52 6.33
CA GLU A 61 7.57 -20.07 5.57
C GLU A 61 6.30 -20.81 6.04
N GLY A 62 6.37 -22.14 6.11
CA GLY A 62 5.26 -22.98 6.56
C GLY A 62 4.79 -22.68 7.99
N LEU A 63 5.71 -22.51 8.94
CA LEU A 63 5.37 -22.16 10.33
C LEU A 63 4.70 -20.80 10.42
N THR A 64 5.20 -19.82 9.67
CA THR A 64 4.64 -18.48 9.64
C THR A 64 3.21 -18.48 9.10
N LEU A 65 2.98 -19.17 7.98
CA LEU A 65 1.64 -19.32 7.40
C LEU A 65 0.68 -20.08 8.32
N ALA A 66 1.19 -20.89 9.24
CA ALA A 66 0.43 -21.60 10.26
C ALA A 66 0.17 -20.80 11.55
N GLY A 67 0.59 -19.53 11.61
CA GLY A 67 0.39 -18.64 12.77
C GLY A 67 1.49 -18.70 13.82
N TYR A 68 2.64 -19.32 13.52
CA TYR A 68 3.79 -19.44 14.43
C TYR A 68 4.93 -18.48 14.05
N GLY A 69 4.58 -17.26 13.62
CA GLY A 69 5.55 -16.23 13.23
C GLY A 69 6.52 -15.87 14.37
N ASP A 70 6.05 -15.86 15.62
CA ASP A 70 6.88 -15.56 16.79
C ASP A 70 8.05 -16.56 16.93
N GLU A 71 7.78 -17.86 16.78
CA GLU A 71 8.83 -18.91 16.79
C GLU A 71 9.87 -18.69 15.67
N VAL A 72 9.40 -18.26 14.49
CA VAL A 72 10.27 -17.98 13.35
C VAL A 72 11.15 -16.75 13.61
N ARG A 73 10.59 -15.67 14.17
CA ARG A 73 11.35 -14.47 14.53
C ARG A 73 12.42 -14.76 15.57
N ASP A 74 12.07 -15.50 16.61
CA ASP A 74 13.00 -15.89 17.67
C ASP A 74 14.19 -16.69 17.12
N TYR A 75 13.95 -17.58 16.16
CA TYR A 75 14.99 -18.41 15.58
C TYR A 75 15.86 -17.72 14.52
N LEU A 76 15.27 -16.87 13.69
CA LEU A 76 15.93 -16.28 12.52
C LEU A 76 16.62 -14.94 12.79
N THR A 77 16.24 -14.21 13.82
CA THR A 77 16.79 -12.86 14.10
C THR A 77 18.31 -12.88 14.26
N ASP A 78 18.84 -13.76 15.12
CA ASP A 78 20.28 -13.86 15.35
C ASP A 78 21.03 -14.44 14.14
N LYS A 79 20.36 -15.33 13.38
CA LYS A 79 20.93 -15.88 12.15
C LYS A 79 21.14 -14.82 11.08
N LEU A 80 20.18 -13.89 10.93
CA LEU A 80 20.33 -12.78 9.98
C LEU A 80 21.54 -11.91 10.33
N ALA A 81 21.79 -11.66 11.61
CA ALA A 81 22.93 -10.86 12.06
C ALA A 81 24.29 -11.54 11.80
N ALA A 82 24.33 -12.88 11.80
CA ALA A 82 25.55 -13.66 11.57
C ALA A 82 25.81 -13.97 10.09
N GLU A 83 24.77 -13.97 9.25
CA GLU A 83 24.86 -14.34 7.83
C GLU A 83 25.45 -13.20 6.98
N LYS A 84 26.34 -13.57 6.05
CA LYS A 84 27.08 -12.65 5.18
C LYS A 84 26.76 -12.86 3.70
N ASP A 85 26.25 -14.03 3.33
CA ASP A 85 25.84 -14.29 1.95
C ASP A 85 24.53 -13.56 1.64
N ASP A 86 24.54 -12.65 0.67
CA ASP A 86 23.39 -11.79 0.40
C ASP A 86 22.14 -12.56 -0.09
N GLN A 87 22.31 -13.70 -0.76
CA GLN A 87 21.16 -14.53 -1.17
C GLN A 87 20.50 -15.16 0.06
N ARG A 88 21.31 -15.65 1.00
CA ARG A 88 20.84 -16.19 2.28
C ARG A 88 20.25 -15.11 3.17
N ARG A 89 20.86 -13.92 3.24
CA ARG A 89 20.31 -12.76 3.97
C ARG A 89 18.94 -12.38 3.43
N CYS A 90 18.75 -12.35 2.10
CA CYS A 90 17.44 -12.15 1.49
C CYS A 90 16.44 -13.23 1.92
N GLY A 91 16.84 -14.51 1.91
CA GLY A 91 16.00 -15.62 2.36
C GLY A 91 15.54 -15.48 3.82
N ILE A 92 16.44 -15.16 4.74
CA ILE A 92 16.13 -14.98 6.15
C ILE A 92 15.26 -13.73 6.37
N ALA A 93 15.65 -12.59 5.78
CA ALA A 93 14.92 -11.34 5.90
C ALA A 93 13.48 -11.47 5.38
N ARG A 94 13.28 -12.17 4.26
CA ARG A 94 11.95 -12.47 3.70
C ARG A 94 11.04 -13.17 4.72
N GLU A 95 11.54 -14.20 5.39
CA GLU A 95 10.71 -14.94 6.37
C GLU A 95 10.49 -14.14 7.64
N LEU A 96 11.44 -13.30 8.07
CA LEU A 96 11.20 -12.34 9.16
C LEU A 96 10.12 -11.32 8.80
N VAL A 97 10.14 -10.76 7.58
CA VAL A 97 9.08 -9.87 7.07
C VAL A 97 7.73 -10.59 7.04
N ARG A 98 7.69 -11.83 6.55
CA ARG A 98 6.47 -12.65 6.54
C ARG A 98 5.97 -12.93 7.94
N ALA A 99 6.88 -13.14 8.89
CA ALA A 99 6.59 -13.37 10.28
C ALA A 99 6.21 -12.10 11.04
N GLY A 100 6.10 -10.93 10.39
CA GLY A 100 5.64 -9.70 11.02
C GLY A 100 6.75 -8.78 11.54
N ASP A 101 8.01 -8.97 11.13
CA ASP A 101 9.05 -7.96 11.29
C ASP A 101 9.29 -7.24 9.95
N LYS A 102 8.35 -6.36 9.58
CA LYS A 102 8.40 -5.61 8.30
C LYS A 102 9.62 -4.69 8.20
N ALA A 103 10.29 -4.36 9.30
CA ALA A 103 11.52 -3.56 9.27
C ALA A 103 12.65 -4.26 8.50
N ARG A 104 12.63 -5.60 8.41
CA ARG A 104 13.62 -6.39 7.66
C ARG A 104 13.50 -6.28 6.15
N THR A 105 12.46 -5.61 5.63
CA THR A 105 12.38 -5.23 4.22
C THR A 105 13.60 -4.43 3.78
N THR A 106 14.13 -3.58 4.67
CA THR A 106 15.33 -2.76 4.41
C THR A 106 16.53 -3.58 3.96
N VAL A 107 16.75 -4.77 4.52
CA VAL A 107 17.87 -5.65 4.12
C VAL A 107 17.80 -6.01 2.63
N MET A 108 16.62 -6.36 2.14
CA MET A 108 16.42 -6.73 0.73
C MET A 108 16.52 -5.50 -0.19
N LEU A 109 16.01 -4.34 0.26
CA LEU A 109 16.12 -3.10 -0.50
C LEU A 109 17.57 -2.61 -0.60
N ASP A 110 18.33 -2.69 0.49
CA ASP A 110 19.73 -2.30 0.55
C ASP A 110 20.59 -3.22 -0.34
N ILE A 111 20.36 -4.54 -0.29
CA ILE A 111 21.03 -5.49 -1.18
C ILE A 111 20.69 -5.17 -2.65
N LEU A 112 19.43 -4.91 -2.99
CA LEU A 112 19.05 -4.58 -4.37
C LEU A 112 19.61 -3.23 -4.86
N ALA A 113 19.80 -2.28 -3.94
CA ALA A 113 20.32 -0.95 -4.24
C ALA A 113 21.86 -0.89 -4.29
N GLY A 114 22.53 -1.93 -3.75
CA GLY A 114 23.98 -2.02 -3.67
C GLY A 114 24.68 -2.18 -5.01
N ASP A 115 26.01 -2.12 -4.96
CA ASP A 115 26.86 -2.27 -6.15
C ASP A 115 27.13 -3.74 -6.52
N ASP A 116 27.00 -4.67 -5.57
CA ASP A 116 27.26 -6.09 -5.78
C ASP A 116 26.02 -6.82 -6.33
N PRO A 117 26.03 -7.28 -7.60
CA PRO A 117 24.87 -7.91 -8.21
C PRO A 117 24.53 -9.29 -7.65
N TYR A 118 25.41 -9.91 -6.84
CA TYR A 118 25.26 -11.28 -6.36
C TYR A 118 23.92 -11.55 -5.65
N GLY A 119 23.42 -10.58 -4.89
CA GLY A 119 22.15 -10.68 -4.16
C GLY A 119 20.91 -10.15 -4.90
N HIS A 120 21.07 -9.43 -6.01
CA HIS A 120 19.99 -8.60 -6.59
C HIS A 120 18.75 -9.40 -7.03
N VAL A 121 18.95 -10.55 -7.69
CA VAL A 121 17.83 -11.40 -8.15
C VAL A 121 17.03 -11.92 -6.95
N HIS A 122 17.71 -12.43 -5.92
CA HIS A 122 17.08 -12.95 -4.70
C HIS A 122 16.39 -11.85 -3.90
N ALA A 123 16.94 -10.63 -3.89
CA ALA A 123 16.30 -9.48 -3.27
C ALA A 123 14.99 -9.14 -3.98
N ALA A 124 15.00 -8.99 -5.30
CA ALA A 124 13.80 -8.70 -6.09
C ALA A 124 12.72 -9.80 -5.96
N GLU A 125 13.12 -11.07 -6.03
CA GLU A 125 12.23 -12.22 -5.80
C GLU A 125 11.63 -12.19 -4.39
N SER A 126 12.44 -11.86 -3.37
CA SER A 126 11.98 -11.86 -1.98
C SER A 126 11.00 -10.72 -1.71
N LEU A 127 11.26 -9.51 -2.24
CA LEU A 127 10.33 -8.38 -2.21
C LEU A 127 9.00 -8.72 -2.91
N TYR A 128 9.05 -9.43 -4.05
CA TYR A 128 7.87 -9.99 -4.72
C TYR A 128 7.08 -10.95 -3.83
N LYS A 129 7.75 -11.84 -3.10
CA LYS A 129 7.10 -12.86 -2.24
C LYS A 129 6.39 -12.25 -1.04
N VAL A 130 6.88 -11.15 -0.48
CA VAL A 130 6.31 -10.51 0.73
C VAL A 130 5.49 -9.26 0.46
N VAL A 131 5.43 -8.80 -0.80
CA VAL A 131 4.68 -7.61 -1.24
C VAL A 131 5.13 -6.35 -0.51
N GLU A 132 6.43 -6.20 -0.27
CA GLU A 132 7.03 -5.03 0.38
C GLU A 132 8.05 -4.42 -0.58
N ILE A 133 7.69 -3.32 -1.24
CA ILE A 133 8.55 -2.71 -2.29
C ILE A 133 9.19 -1.38 -1.86
N GLY A 134 8.99 -0.96 -0.61
CA GLY A 134 9.47 0.34 -0.12
C GLY A 134 8.91 1.51 -0.95
N ASP A 135 9.77 2.45 -1.32
CA ASP A 135 9.46 3.55 -2.26
C ASP A 135 9.48 3.11 -3.74
N GLY A 136 9.83 1.85 -4.00
CA GLY A 136 9.96 1.23 -5.32
C GLY A 136 11.11 1.73 -6.18
N VAL A 137 11.97 2.65 -5.70
CA VAL A 137 13.07 3.23 -6.50
C VAL A 137 14.03 2.14 -6.97
N ALA A 138 14.50 1.28 -6.04
CA ALA A 138 15.43 0.20 -6.36
C ALA A 138 14.84 -0.80 -7.37
N LEU A 139 13.58 -1.19 -7.21
CA LEU A 139 12.89 -2.11 -8.12
C LEU A 139 12.61 -1.49 -9.50
N ARG A 140 12.20 -0.22 -9.57
CA ARG A 140 12.04 0.47 -10.86
C ARG A 140 13.37 0.62 -11.60
N LYS A 141 14.47 0.90 -10.87
CA LYS A 141 15.83 0.90 -11.43
C LYS A 141 16.20 -0.49 -11.97
N ALA A 142 15.95 -1.55 -11.20
CA ALA A 142 16.18 -2.94 -11.62
C ALA A 142 15.32 -3.36 -12.83
N PHE A 143 14.09 -2.85 -12.94
CA PHE A 143 13.22 -3.10 -14.10
C PHE A 143 13.68 -2.36 -15.35
N ALA A 144 14.32 -1.20 -15.20
CA ALA A 144 14.86 -0.40 -16.29
C ALA A 144 16.22 -0.90 -16.82
N THR A 145 16.79 -1.98 -16.29
CA THR A 145 18.10 -2.49 -16.73
C THR A 145 18.07 -3.05 -18.16
N THR A 146 19.27 -3.25 -18.70
CA THR A 146 19.48 -3.90 -20.00
C THR A 146 19.05 -5.36 -19.98
N ASP A 147 18.94 -5.92 -21.18
CA ASP A 147 18.48 -7.27 -21.42
C ASP A 147 19.45 -8.37 -20.95
N ASP A 148 20.73 -8.04 -20.76
CA ASP A 148 21.73 -8.97 -20.20
C ASP A 148 21.43 -9.35 -18.74
N MET A 149 20.64 -8.54 -18.03
CA MET A 149 20.17 -8.79 -16.67
C MET A 149 18.72 -9.30 -16.65
N ARG A 150 18.37 -10.16 -17.63
CA ARG A 150 16.97 -10.55 -17.90
C ARG A 150 16.23 -11.10 -16.68
N ILE A 151 16.86 -11.96 -15.88
CA ILE A 151 16.21 -12.56 -14.71
C ILE A 151 15.96 -11.53 -13.60
N LEU A 152 16.90 -10.60 -13.37
CA LEU A 152 16.70 -9.50 -12.43
C LEU A 152 15.55 -8.60 -12.88
N LYS A 153 15.54 -8.22 -14.17
CA LYS A 153 14.45 -7.44 -14.76
C LYS A 153 13.09 -8.13 -14.62
N LEU A 154 13.05 -9.45 -14.81
CA LEU A 154 11.85 -10.27 -14.67
C LEU A 154 11.35 -10.33 -13.21
N MET A 155 12.26 -10.51 -12.23
CA MET A 155 11.91 -10.46 -10.81
C MET A 155 11.48 -9.07 -10.34
N ALA A 156 12.13 -8.02 -10.84
CA ALA A 156 11.73 -6.66 -10.56
C ALA A 156 10.32 -6.38 -11.13
N ALA A 157 10.06 -6.82 -12.37
CA ALA A 157 8.72 -6.76 -12.96
C ALA A 157 7.69 -7.57 -12.14
N ALA A 158 8.07 -8.73 -11.60
CA ALA A 158 7.20 -9.51 -10.73
C ALA A 158 6.77 -8.71 -9.50
N ALA A 159 7.71 -8.12 -8.77
CA ALA A 159 7.44 -7.34 -7.56
C ALA A 159 6.58 -6.10 -7.87
N LEU A 160 6.94 -5.34 -8.90
CA LEU A 160 6.20 -4.14 -9.31
C LEU A 160 4.80 -4.48 -9.83
N GLY A 161 4.67 -5.52 -10.65
CA GLY A 161 3.41 -6.00 -11.20
C GLY A 161 2.46 -6.51 -10.12
N ARG A 162 2.98 -7.24 -9.12
CA ARG A 162 2.21 -7.65 -7.94
C ARG A 162 1.69 -6.46 -7.13
N CYS A 163 2.42 -5.34 -7.14
CA CYS A 163 2.00 -4.06 -6.53
C CYS A 163 1.25 -3.14 -7.51
N GLY A 164 0.69 -3.69 -8.59
CA GLY A 164 -0.24 -3.00 -9.48
C GLY A 164 0.39 -2.14 -10.57
N ASN A 165 1.68 -2.33 -10.92
CA ASN A 165 2.29 -1.66 -12.07
C ASN A 165 1.80 -2.31 -13.40
N PRO A 166 1.06 -1.58 -14.26
CA PRO A 166 0.52 -2.13 -15.51
C PRO A 166 1.61 -2.46 -16.55
N ASP A 167 2.66 -1.65 -16.65
CA ASP A 167 3.74 -1.84 -17.63
C ASP A 167 4.58 -3.08 -17.27
N ALA A 168 4.83 -3.29 -15.98
CA ALA A 168 5.48 -4.49 -15.48
C ALA A 168 4.63 -5.74 -15.74
N MET A 169 3.31 -5.67 -15.51
CA MET A 169 2.40 -6.77 -15.85
C MET A 169 2.38 -7.09 -17.35
N GLN A 170 2.42 -6.07 -18.22
CA GLN A 170 2.51 -6.29 -19.65
C GLN A 170 3.82 -6.97 -20.04
N PHE A 171 4.95 -6.52 -19.50
CA PHE A 171 6.26 -7.15 -19.73
C PHE A 171 6.29 -8.63 -19.33
N LEU A 172 5.64 -9.00 -18.21
CA LEU A 172 5.54 -10.39 -17.77
C LEU A 172 4.75 -11.26 -18.76
N ARG A 173 3.65 -10.74 -19.32
CA ARG A 173 2.87 -11.41 -20.35
C ARG A 173 3.66 -11.58 -21.64
N ASP A 174 4.35 -10.53 -22.07
CA ASP A 174 5.18 -10.56 -23.28
C ASP A 174 6.32 -11.58 -23.13
N SER A 175 6.85 -11.76 -21.91
CA SER A 175 7.92 -12.72 -21.58
C SER A 175 7.51 -14.19 -21.78
N LEU A 176 6.22 -14.51 -21.90
CA LEU A 176 5.75 -15.85 -22.31
C LEU A 176 6.23 -16.23 -23.72
N ASN A 177 6.56 -15.25 -24.56
CA ASN A 177 7.04 -15.48 -25.93
C ASN A 177 8.58 -15.58 -26.02
N SER A 178 9.30 -15.52 -24.88
CA SER A 178 10.76 -15.63 -24.85
C SER A 178 11.22 -16.97 -25.42
N GLU A 179 12.29 -16.97 -26.24
CA GLU A 179 12.97 -18.19 -26.69
C GLU A 179 13.80 -18.85 -25.57
N ASP A 180 14.23 -18.06 -24.58
CA ASP A 180 14.86 -18.55 -23.36
C ASP A 180 13.82 -19.23 -22.46
N LEU A 181 13.98 -20.54 -22.26
CA LEU A 181 13.07 -21.38 -21.48
C LEU A 181 13.11 -21.07 -19.97
N ASP A 182 14.21 -20.54 -19.44
CA ASP A 182 14.27 -20.12 -18.03
C ASP A 182 13.41 -18.88 -17.81
N VAL A 183 13.46 -17.92 -18.73
CA VAL A 183 12.61 -16.72 -18.73
C VAL A 183 11.14 -17.11 -18.86
N LEU A 184 10.81 -17.99 -19.82
CA LEU A 184 9.46 -18.52 -19.99
C LEU A 184 8.95 -19.19 -18.70
N ARG A 185 9.75 -20.09 -18.13
CA ARG A 185 9.38 -20.83 -16.91
C ARG A 185 9.08 -19.90 -15.76
N ILE A 186 9.91 -18.88 -15.57
CA ILE A 186 9.74 -17.89 -14.50
C ILE A 186 8.52 -16.99 -14.77
N ALA A 187 8.31 -16.54 -16.00
CA ALA A 187 7.13 -15.74 -16.36
C ALA A 187 5.82 -16.51 -16.09
N VAL A 188 5.78 -17.80 -16.45
CA VAL A 188 4.67 -18.70 -16.13
C VAL A 188 4.45 -18.81 -14.62
N TRP A 189 5.51 -19.02 -13.84
CA TRP A 189 5.44 -19.11 -12.37
C TRP A 189 4.90 -17.83 -11.72
N ILE A 190 5.33 -16.66 -12.21
CA ILE A 190 4.86 -15.35 -11.72
C ILE A 190 3.38 -15.18 -12.06
N LEU A 191 3.00 -15.36 -13.33
CA LEU A 191 1.63 -15.16 -13.79
C LEU A 191 0.65 -16.14 -13.16
N GLY A 192 1.09 -17.36 -12.81
CA GLY A 192 0.27 -18.29 -12.02
C GLY A 192 -0.17 -17.73 -10.66
N ARG A 193 0.61 -16.81 -10.07
CA ARG A 193 0.34 -16.22 -8.74
C ARG A 193 -0.28 -14.83 -8.75
N ILE A 194 0.03 -14.03 -9.76
CA ILE A 194 -0.42 -12.62 -9.82
C ILE A 194 -1.26 -12.30 -11.06
N GLY A 195 -1.34 -13.23 -12.01
CA GLY A 195 -2.20 -13.12 -13.18
C GLY A 195 -3.67 -13.37 -12.83
N ASN A 196 -4.49 -13.50 -13.86
CA ASN A 196 -5.91 -13.78 -13.74
C ASN A 196 -6.39 -14.76 -14.83
N ALA A 197 -7.68 -15.06 -14.84
CA ALA A 197 -8.26 -16.03 -15.78
C ALA A 197 -8.01 -15.69 -17.26
N ALA A 198 -7.78 -14.43 -17.62
CA ALA A 198 -7.45 -14.03 -19.00
C ALA A 198 -6.05 -14.49 -19.44
N ASP A 199 -5.15 -14.82 -18.51
CA ASP A 199 -3.79 -15.28 -18.80
C ASP A 199 -3.74 -16.79 -19.12
N ILE A 200 -4.80 -17.55 -18.77
CA ILE A 200 -4.88 -19.02 -18.95
C ILE A 200 -4.59 -19.47 -20.39
N PRO A 201 -5.23 -18.90 -21.45
CA PRO A 201 -5.01 -19.39 -22.81
C PRO A 201 -3.55 -19.24 -23.28
N GLN A 202 -2.90 -18.13 -22.92
CA GLN A 202 -1.52 -17.85 -23.31
C GLN A 202 -0.52 -18.73 -22.58
N ILE A 203 -0.75 -19.00 -21.29
CA ILE A 203 0.06 -19.93 -20.49
C ILE A 203 -0.10 -21.36 -21.02
N LYS A 204 -1.34 -21.79 -21.31
CA LYS A 204 -1.63 -23.13 -21.83
C LYS A 204 -0.98 -23.40 -23.18
N ALA A 205 -0.88 -22.38 -24.03
CA ALA A 205 -0.21 -22.47 -25.33
C ALA A 205 1.29 -22.79 -25.23
N GLN A 206 1.91 -22.68 -24.05
CA GLN A 206 3.33 -22.99 -23.84
C GLN A 206 3.62 -24.48 -23.60
N LEU A 207 2.60 -25.29 -23.28
CA LEU A 207 2.77 -26.74 -23.02
C LEU A 207 3.53 -27.49 -24.13
N PRO A 208 3.30 -27.26 -25.44
CA PRO A 208 4.02 -27.95 -26.51
C PRO A 208 5.52 -27.64 -26.56
N ARG A 209 5.97 -26.56 -25.89
CA ARG A 209 7.38 -26.14 -25.82
C ARG A 209 8.12 -26.77 -24.62
N CYS A 210 7.40 -27.48 -23.76
CA CYS A 210 7.95 -28.08 -22.55
C CYS A 210 8.37 -29.53 -22.82
N ASP A 211 9.66 -29.83 -22.74
CA ASP A 211 10.20 -31.15 -23.12
C ASP A 211 10.15 -32.16 -21.97
N ASP A 212 10.35 -31.70 -20.73
CA ASP A 212 10.45 -32.54 -19.54
C ASP A 212 9.25 -32.39 -18.58
N ALA A 213 9.23 -33.24 -17.55
CA ALA A 213 8.16 -33.27 -16.56
C ALA A 213 8.13 -32.02 -15.67
N ILE A 214 9.28 -31.44 -15.32
CA ILE A 214 9.35 -30.28 -14.45
C ILE A 214 8.86 -29.03 -15.18
N GLN A 215 9.26 -28.80 -16.43
CA GLN A 215 8.76 -27.70 -17.27
C GLN A 215 7.24 -27.76 -17.43
N LYS A 216 6.69 -28.95 -17.71
CA LYS A 216 5.23 -29.15 -17.76
C LYS A 216 4.56 -28.86 -16.42
N ALA A 217 5.19 -29.24 -15.30
CA ALA A 217 4.68 -28.95 -13.97
C ALA A 217 4.57 -27.44 -13.71
N TYR A 218 5.57 -26.64 -14.11
CA TYR A 218 5.49 -25.17 -14.03
C TYR A 218 4.25 -24.60 -14.71
N VAL A 219 3.94 -25.06 -15.91
CA VAL A 219 2.75 -24.63 -16.66
C VAL A 219 1.47 -25.13 -15.99
N HIS A 220 1.36 -26.44 -15.74
CA HIS A 220 0.15 -27.03 -15.17
C HIS A 220 -0.21 -26.50 -13.78
N HIS A 221 0.78 -26.29 -12.91
CA HIS A 221 0.52 -25.82 -11.55
C HIS A 221 0.18 -24.33 -11.52
N SER A 222 0.76 -23.52 -12.42
CA SER A 222 0.37 -22.12 -12.61
C SER A 222 -1.05 -22.01 -13.16
N LEU A 223 -1.43 -22.87 -14.10
CA LEU A 223 -2.81 -23.00 -14.57
C LEU A 223 -3.77 -23.40 -13.44
N ALA A 224 -3.36 -24.34 -12.58
CA ALA A 224 -4.15 -24.73 -11.40
C ALA A 224 -4.40 -23.55 -10.45
N ALA A 225 -3.37 -22.73 -10.18
CA ALA A 225 -3.49 -21.54 -9.33
C ALA A 225 -4.43 -20.48 -9.92
N LEU A 226 -4.53 -20.40 -11.24
CA LEU A 226 -5.49 -19.55 -11.96
C LEU A 226 -6.89 -20.16 -12.08
N GLY A 227 -7.12 -21.38 -11.58
CA GLY A 227 -8.41 -22.06 -11.58
C GLY A 227 -8.70 -22.95 -12.80
N ASP A 228 -7.69 -23.29 -13.61
CA ASP A 228 -7.86 -24.21 -14.75
C ASP A 228 -8.00 -25.67 -14.28
N ALA A 229 -9.06 -26.33 -14.74
CA ALA A 229 -9.40 -27.69 -14.33
C ALA A 229 -8.43 -28.77 -14.84
N GLU A 230 -7.73 -28.53 -15.96
CA GLU A 230 -6.70 -29.45 -16.44
C GLU A 230 -5.40 -29.30 -15.65
N GLY A 231 -5.04 -28.06 -15.32
CA GLY A 231 -3.99 -27.73 -14.37
C GLY A 231 -4.20 -28.42 -13.02
N LEU A 232 -5.40 -28.35 -12.45
CA LEU A 232 -5.74 -29.02 -11.18
C LEU A 232 -5.60 -30.54 -11.27
N ARG A 233 -6.06 -31.17 -12.36
CA ARG A 233 -5.89 -32.62 -12.56
C ARG A 233 -4.42 -33.02 -12.69
N ALA A 234 -3.63 -32.24 -13.42
CA ALA A 234 -2.20 -32.48 -13.56
C ALA A 234 -1.45 -32.25 -12.24
N LEU A 235 -1.84 -31.23 -11.45
CA LEU A 235 -1.31 -30.99 -10.11
C LEU A 235 -1.54 -32.21 -9.21
N ALA A 236 -2.78 -32.73 -9.17
CA ALA A 236 -3.11 -33.92 -8.38
C ALA A 236 -2.28 -35.15 -8.79
N ALA A 237 -2.09 -35.38 -10.09
CA ALA A 237 -1.25 -36.46 -10.57
C ALA A 237 0.23 -36.28 -10.19
N ASN A 238 0.73 -35.03 -10.25
CA ASN A 238 2.13 -34.70 -9.98
C ASN A 238 2.53 -34.85 -8.50
N LEU A 239 1.58 -34.91 -7.56
CA LEU A 239 1.86 -35.27 -6.16
C LEU A 239 2.38 -36.71 -6.01
N HIS A 240 2.18 -37.56 -7.02
CA HIS A 240 2.66 -38.95 -7.06
C HIS A 240 3.80 -39.16 -8.07
N ALA A 241 4.40 -38.08 -8.59
CA ALA A 241 5.47 -38.17 -9.58
C ALA A 241 6.71 -38.89 -9.00
N PRO A 242 7.46 -39.67 -9.80
CA PRO A 242 8.69 -40.32 -9.31
C PRO A 242 9.78 -39.30 -8.98
N ASP A 243 9.80 -38.16 -9.68
CA ASP A 243 10.76 -37.08 -9.44
C ASP A 243 10.34 -36.23 -8.21
N PRO A 244 11.16 -36.18 -7.14
CA PRO A 244 10.85 -35.38 -5.95
C PRO A 244 10.71 -33.88 -6.25
N ALA A 245 11.39 -33.33 -7.26
CA ALA A 245 11.24 -31.92 -7.62
C ALA A 245 9.82 -31.61 -8.12
N VAL A 246 9.25 -32.52 -8.92
CA VAL A 246 7.87 -32.40 -9.42
C VAL A 246 6.85 -32.55 -8.27
N ARG A 247 7.07 -33.49 -7.35
CA ARG A 247 6.21 -33.67 -6.17
C ARG A 247 6.26 -32.46 -5.22
N THR A 248 7.45 -31.98 -4.89
CA THR A 248 7.67 -30.80 -4.02
C THR A 248 6.94 -29.57 -4.57
N TYR A 249 7.09 -29.35 -5.88
CA TYR A 249 6.49 -28.21 -6.55
C TYR A 249 4.95 -28.33 -6.63
N ALA A 250 4.43 -29.55 -6.89
CA ALA A 250 3.00 -29.83 -6.82
C ALA A 250 2.42 -29.60 -5.41
N ALA A 251 3.14 -30.05 -4.38
CA ALA A 251 2.74 -29.86 -2.99
C ALA A 251 2.68 -28.37 -2.63
N THR A 252 3.63 -27.56 -3.10
CA THR A 252 3.63 -26.10 -2.90
C THR A 252 2.39 -25.45 -3.53
N PHE A 253 2.14 -25.75 -4.80
CA PHE A 253 1.01 -25.15 -5.52
C PHE A 253 -0.36 -25.69 -5.12
N ALA A 254 -0.44 -26.83 -4.41
CA ALA A 254 -1.70 -27.32 -3.88
C ALA A 254 -2.34 -26.30 -2.92
N GLY A 255 -1.52 -25.61 -2.10
CA GLY A 255 -1.96 -24.51 -1.26
C GLY A 255 -2.36 -23.28 -2.09
N ASP A 256 -1.50 -22.84 -3.02
CA ASP A 256 -1.74 -21.66 -3.86
C ASP A 256 -3.01 -21.79 -4.72
N ALA A 257 -3.28 -22.98 -5.25
CA ALA A 257 -4.46 -23.29 -6.06
C ALA A 257 -5.71 -23.58 -5.24
N TRP A 258 -5.61 -23.57 -3.90
CA TRP A 258 -6.69 -24.00 -2.99
C TRP A 258 -7.24 -25.39 -3.35
N ALA A 259 -6.35 -26.33 -3.68
CA ALA A 259 -6.69 -27.66 -4.19
C ALA A 259 -7.16 -28.61 -3.07
N THR A 260 -8.34 -28.35 -2.49
CA THR A 260 -8.88 -29.15 -1.37
C THR A 260 -9.14 -30.63 -1.73
N GLY A 261 -9.23 -30.97 -3.01
CA GLY A 261 -9.41 -32.35 -3.48
C GLY A 261 -8.18 -33.25 -3.34
N VAL A 262 -7.00 -32.73 -2.96
CA VAL A 262 -5.74 -33.50 -2.87
C VAL A 262 -5.25 -33.72 -1.43
N VAL A 263 -6.11 -33.49 -0.43
CA VAL A 263 -5.73 -33.59 1.00
C VAL A 263 -5.14 -34.94 1.36
N ASP A 264 -5.71 -36.05 0.88
CA ASP A 264 -5.21 -37.39 1.20
C ASP A 264 -3.81 -37.64 0.61
N SER A 265 -3.57 -37.15 -0.62
CA SER A 265 -2.24 -37.19 -1.24
C SER A 265 -1.24 -36.35 -0.44
N LEU A 266 -1.63 -35.14 0.01
CA LEU A 266 -0.77 -34.30 0.86
C LEU A 266 -0.46 -34.96 2.21
N LYS A 267 -1.43 -35.65 2.83
CA LYS A 267 -1.20 -36.41 4.08
C LYS A 267 -0.18 -37.53 3.88
N GLN A 268 -0.21 -38.22 2.75
CA GLN A 268 0.79 -39.26 2.43
C GLN A 268 2.20 -38.66 2.27
N LEU A 269 2.31 -37.48 1.67
CA LEU A 269 3.60 -36.80 1.48
C LEU A 269 4.25 -36.28 2.77
N LEU A 270 3.54 -36.27 3.90
CA LEU A 270 4.14 -35.96 5.21
C LEU A 270 5.25 -36.95 5.60
N ASP A 271 5.26 -38.15 5.01
CA ASP A 271 6.26 -39.19 5.23
C ASP A 271 7.11 -39.47 3.97
N ASP A 272 7.18 -38.51 3.03
CA ASP A 272 8.04 -38.60 1.84
C ASP A 272 9.53 -38.70 2.22
N GLU A 273 10.30 -39.45 1.43
CA GLU A 273 11.75 -39.59 1.64
C GLU A 273 12.50 -38.27 1.38
N ASN A 274 11.95 -37.40 0.53
CA ASN A 274 12.46 -36.06 0.29
C ASN A 274 11.87 -35.09 1.31
N ALA A 275 12.72 -34.59 2.21
CA ALA A 275 12.30 -33.74 3.32
C ALA A 275 11.57 -32.46 2.85
N ASP A 276 12.01 -31.82 1.77
CA ASP A 276 11.37 -30.60 1.26
C ASP A 276 9.95 -30.86 0.74
N THR A 277 9.71 -32.04 0.15
CA THR A 277 8.36 -32.48 -0.22
C THR A 277 7.45 -32.55 1.01
N SER A 278 7.93 -33.11 2.12
CA SER A 278 7.17 -33.17 3.37
C SER A 278 6.94 -31.78 3.99
N TYR A 279 7.90 -30.87 3.91
CA TYR A 279 7.74 -29.49 4.37
C TYR A 279 6.64 -28.76 3.59
N ARG A 280 6.66 -28.89 2.25
CA ARG A 280 5.64 -28.28 1.38
C ARG A 280 4.27 -28.90 1.55
N ALA A 281 4.19 -30.22 1.78
CA ALA A 281 2.94 -30.90 2.09
C ALA A 281 2.34 -30.43 3.43
N ALA A 282 3.17 -30.33 4.48
CA ALA A 282 2.77 -29.81 5.78
C ALA A 282 2.30 -28.36 5.69
N GLN A 283 3.03 -27.50 4.98
CA GLN A 283 2.65 -26.11 4.71
C GLN A 283 1.28 -26.05 4.02
N SER A 284 1.08 -26.79 2.93
CA SER A 284 -0.17 -26.74 2.16
C SER A 284 -1.37 -27.27 2.93
N LEU A 285 -1.22 -28.32 3.75
CA LEU A 285 -2.30 -28.77 4.64
C LEU A 285 -2.71 -27.69 5.64
N LEU A 286 -1.73 -26.98 6.23
CA LEU A 286 -2.00 -25.90 7.18
C LEU A 286 -2.66 -24.70 6.48
N VAL A 287 -2.16 -24.30 5.30
CA VAL A 287 -2.76 -23.22 4.49
C VAL A 287 -4.21 -23.54 4.11
N LEU A 288 -4.48 -24.75 3.61
CA LEU A 288 -5.82 -25.17 3.21
C LEU A 288 -6.79 -25.28 4.40
N SER A 289 -6.27 -25.48 5.62
CA SER A 289 -7.06 -25.50 6.86
C SER A 289 -7.26 -24.10 7.47
N GLY A 290 -6.49 -23.12 6.99
CA GLY A 290 -6.54 -21.73 7.44
C GLY A 290 -7.70 -20.93 6.86
N PRO A 291 -7.81 -19.64 7.21
CA PRO A 291 -8.80 -18.76 6.62
C PRO A 291 -8.59 -18.63 5.11
N VAL A 292 -9.69 -18.55 4.36
CA VAL A 292 -9.66 -18.33 2.91
C VAL A 292 -9.02 -16.97 2.62
N PRO A 293 -8.03 -16.88 1.72
CA PRO A 293 -7.48 -15.60 1.30
C PRO A 293 -8.57 -14.70 0.73
N GLU A 294 -8.66 -13.49 1.25
CA GLU A 294 -9.60 -12.47 0.76
C GLU A 294 -9.25 -12.03 -0.68
N PRO A 295 -10.23 -11.61 -1.49
CA PRO A 295 -9.97 -11.09 -2.83
C PRO A 295 -9.04 -9.86 -2.78
N SER A 296 -7.99 -9.86 -3.60
CA SER A 296 -7.01 -8.76 -3.68
C SER A 296 -7.62 -7.47 -4.26
N ASP A 297 -8.70 -7.58 -5.03
CA ASP A 297 -9.34 -6.46 -5.73
C ASP A 297 -10.45 -5.75 -4.92
N ALA A 298 -10.70 -6.19 -3.68
CA ALA A 298 -11.76 -5.65 -2.83
C ALA A 298 -11.59 -4.14 -2.55
N ASP A 299 -12.71 -3.40 -2.56
CA ASP A 299 -12.81 -2.03 -2.06
C ASP A 299 -13.25 -2.05 -0.60
N VAL A 300 -12.29 -1.90 0.31
CA VAL A 300 -12.57 -1.88 1.75
C VAL A 300 -12.86 -0.44 2.15
N SER A 301 -14.12 -0.12 2.48
CA SER A 301 -14.54 1.22 2.89
C SER A 301 -15.36 1.15 4.16
N THR A 302 -15.00 1.93 5.19
CA THR A 302 -15.68 1.90 6.49
C THR A 302 -15.69 3.27 7.15
N LEU A 303 -16.82 3.64 7.74
CA LEU A 303 -16.92 4.83 8.57
C LEU A 303 -16.37 4.51 9.98
N VAL A 304 -15.07 4.71 10.17
CA VAL A 304 -14.37 4.31 11.40
C VAL A 304 -14.75 5.20 12.59
N TYR A 305 -14.87 6.50 12.34
CA TYR A 305 -15.29 7.49 13.33
C TYR A 305 -16.58 8.13 12.89
N GLN A 306 -17.68 7.73 13.51
CA GLN A 306 -19.00 8.28 13.22
C GLN A 306 -19.29 9.47 14.14
N ALA A 307 -19.66 10.61 13.54
CA ALA A 307 -20.09 11.79 14.28
C ALA A 307 -21.31 11.50 15.16
N LYS A 308 -21.30 12.07 16.37
CA LYS A 308 -22.35 11.95 17.39
C LYS A 308 -22.66 13.33 17.98
N PRO A 309 -23.79 13.54 18.67
CA PRO A 309 -24.08 14.82 19.31
C PRO A 309 -22.97 15.31 20.26
N GLU A 310 -22.35 14.39 21.01
CA GLU A 310 -21.26 14.71 21.95
C GLU A 310 -19.95 15.04 21.21
N HIS A 311 -19.70 14.32 20.12
CA HIS A 311 -18.52 14.46 19.26
C HIS A 311 -18.95 14.69 17.80
N PRO A 312 -19.36 15.93 17.45
CA PRO A 312 -20.00 16.21 16.17
C PRO A 312 -19.05 16.23 14.97
N ARG A 313 -17.73 16.12 15.23
CA ARG A 313 -16.71 16.21 14.19
C ARG A 313 -15.49 15.33 14.51
N TYR A 314 -15.20 14.44 13.56
CA TYR A 314 -13.96 13.68 13.43
C TYR A 314 -13.35 14.01 12.07
N THR A 315 -12.28 14.80 12.07
CA THR A 315 -11.65 15.29 10.83
C THR A 315 -10.13 15.22 10.92
N GLU A 316 -9.49 15.52 9.79
CA GLU A 316 -8.03 15.65 9.67
C GLU A 316 -7.32 14.38 10.15
N GLY A 317 -7.70 13.25 9.55
CA GLY A 317 -7.17 11.95 9.91
C GLY A 317 -5.84 11.64 9.24
N SER A 318 -5.02 10.79 9.87
CA SER A 318 -3.78 10.29 9.27
C SER A 318 -3.56 8.82 9.67
N ILE A 319 -3.02 8.04 8.74
CA ILE A 319 -2.81 6.60 8.87
C ILE A 319 -1.32 6.30 8.72
N VAL A 320 -0.81 5.40 9.55
CA VAL A 320 0.53 4.81 9.39
C VAL A 320 0.44 3.29 9.51
N ALA A 321 1.23 2.58 8.70
CA ALA A 321 1.42 1.14 8.83
C ALA A 321 2.50 0.84 9.89
N LEU A 322 2.21 -0.13 10.76
CA LEU A 322 3.11 -0.60 11.80
C LEU A 322 3.96 -1.77 11.30
N ASN A 323 5.05 -2.07 12.01
CA ASN A 323 6.01 -3.11 11.63
C ASN A 323 5.41 -4.53 11.65
N ASP A 324 4.31 -4.76 12.37
CA ASP A 324 3.57 -6.03 12.36
C ASP A 324 2.56 -6.13 11.21
N GLY A 325 2.47 -5.11 10.35
CA GLY A 325 1.51 -5.01 9.25
C GLY A 325 0.14 -4.44 9.65
N SER A 326 -0.08 -4.13 10.92
CA SER A 326 -1.30 -3.45 11.37
C SER A 326 -1.31 -1.97 10.98
N LEU A 327 -2.48 -1.34 11.03
CA LEU A 327 -2.67 0.07 10.72
C LEU A 327 -3.04 0.85 11.97
N LEU A 328 -2.37 1.97 12.23
CA LEU A 328 -2.77 2.96 13.24
C LEU A 328 -3.43 4.15 12.54
N PHE A 329 -4.69 4.43 12.87
CA PHE A 329 -5.46 5.52 12.29
C PHE A 329 -5.86 6.53 13.36
N ALA A 330 -5.26 7.72 13.30
CA ALA A 330 -5.54 8.84 14.19
C ALA A 330 -6.43 9.90 13.54
N VAL A 331 -7.28 10.57 14.34
CA VAL A 331 -8.15 11.67 13.93
C VAL A 331 -8.25 12.73 15.03
N THR A 332 -8.64 13.94 14.67
CA THR A 332 -9.05 14.96 15.64
C THR A 332 -10.50 14.73 16.03
N GLU A 333 -10.78 14.54 17.33
CA GLU A 333 -12.11 14.44 17.91
C GLU A 333 -12.51 15.76 18.57
N PHE A 334 -13.51 16.44 17.99
CA PHE A 334 -14.04 17.71 18.51
C PHE A 334 -15.21 17.49 19.46
N HIS A 335 -15.35 18.37 20.44
CA HIS A 335 -16.32 18.27 21.54
C HIS A 335 -17.30 19.44 21.51
N GLY A 336 -18.59 19.16 21.68
CA GLY A 336 -19.65 20.14 21.84
C GLY A 336 -20.04 20.95 20.59
N SER A 337 -19.13 21.20 19.65
CA SER A 337 -19.45 21.80 18.34
C SER A 337 -18.48 21.36 17.24
N GLY A 338 -18.90 21.48 15.98
CA GLY A 338 -18.04 21.21 14.81
C GLY A 338 -17.10 22.37 14.42
N SER A 339 -17.00 23.42 15.24
CA SER A 339 -16.15 24.58 14.97
C SER A 339 -14.66 24.22 15.01
N ASP A 340 -13.85 24.83 14.14
CA ASP A 340 -12.38 24.72 14.18
C ASP A 340 -11.77 25.21 15.51
N PHE A 341 -12.54 25.94 16.33
CA PHE A 341 -12.13 26.49 17.63
C PHE A 341 -12.78 25.75 18.82
N ALA A 342 -13.58 24.71 18.58
CA ALA A 342 -14.12 23.89 19.65
C ALA A 342 -13.01 23.09 20.34
N GLN A 343 -13.25 22.68 21.58
CA GLN A 343 -12.34 21.79 22.31
C GLN A 343 -12.14 20.50 21.52
N ALA A 344 -10.89 20.08 21.33
CA ALA A 344 -10.56 18.88 20.59
C ALA A 344 -9.24 18.27 21.06
N HIS A 345 -9.11 16.97 20.81
CA HIS A 345 -7.88 16.21 21.06
C HIS A 345 -7.72 15.13 19.97
N VAL A 346 -6.57 14.46 19.94
CA VAL A 346 -6.32 13.40 18.95
C VAL A 346 -6.58 12.04 19.56
N VAL A 347 -7.39 11.24 18.88
CA VAL A 347 -7.66 9.83 19.22
C VAL A 347 -7.19 8.91 18.10
N ALA A 348 -6.94 7.65 18.43
CA ALA A 348 -6.51 6.64 17.47
C ALA A 348 -7.20 5.29 17.69
N ARG A 349 -7.30 4.52 16.60
CA ARG A 349 -7.74 3.13 16.56
C ARG A 349 -6.74 2.32 15.74
N GLN A 350 -6.66 1.03 16.01
CA GLN A 350 -5.78 0.10 15.31
C GLN A 350 -6.59 -0.95 14.55
N SER A 351 -6.09 -1.40 13.41
CA SER A 351 -6.65 -2.51 12.63
C SER A 351 -5.57 -3.53 12.29
N THR A 352 -5.85 -4.82 12.50
CA THR A 352 -4.95 -5.93 12.21
C THR A 352 -5.37 -6.73 10.96
N ASP A 353 -6.39 -6.26 10.23
CA ASP A 353 -7.03 -6.98 9.11
C ASP A 353 -7.19 -6.11 7.85
N GLY A 354 -6.29 -5.13 7.69
CA GLY A 354 -6.27 -4.23 6.53
C GLY A 354 -7.38 -3.18 6.55
N GLY A 355 -7.89 -2.84 7.74
CA GLY A 355 -8.87 -1.77 7.96
C GLY A 355 -10.34 -2.22 7.90
N ARG A 356 -10.61 -3.53 7.98
CA ARG A 356 -11.98 -4.07 7.99
C ARG A 356 -12.60 -3.96 9.37
N THR A 357 -11.84 -4.28 10.42
CA THR A 357 -12.23 -4.08 11.81
C THR A 357 -11.24 -3.17 12.52
N TRP A 358 -11.73 -2.49 13.56
CA TRP A 358 -10.99 -1.45 14.28
C TRP A 358 -11.17 -1.63 15.79
N SER A 359 -10.09 -1.45 16.54
CA SER A 359 -10.08 -1.48 17.99
C SER A 359 -10.97 -0.40 18.62
N ALA A 360 -11.12 -0.47 19.94
CA ALA A 360 -11.59 0.67 20.73
C ALA A 360 -10.67 1.89 20.54
N SER A 361 -11.25 3.08 20.68
CA SER A 361 -10.54 4.35 20.59
C SER A 361 -9.63 4.57 21.81
N ARG A 362 -8.42 5.12 21.60
CA ARG A 362 -7.54 5.61 22.66
C ARG A 362 -7.09 7.03 22.38
N VAL A 363 -6.85 7.82 23.43
CA VAL A 363 -6.28 9.17 23.29
C VAL A 363 -4.80 9.05 22.92
N LEU A 364 -4.41 9.68 21.82
CA LEU A 364 -3.02 9.73 21.36
C LEU A 364 -2.33 11.03 21.80
N GLN A 365 -3.06 12.15 21.74
CA GLN A 365 -2.61 13.45 22.19
C GLN A 365 -3.76 14.17 22.89
N PRO A 366 -3.70 14.40 24.22
CA PRO A 366 -4.71 15.17 24.93
C PRO A 366 -4.68 16.64 24.49
N ASN A 367 -5.75 17.38 24.80
CA ASN A 367 -5.78 18.82 24.57
C ASN A 367 -4.82 19.52 25.55
N THR A 368 -3.74 20.09 25.02
CA THR A 368 -2.80 20.94 25.77
C THR A 368 -2.92 22.41 25.38
N GLY A 369 -3.81 22.75 24.44
CA GLY A 369 -4.04 24.12 23.99
C GLY A 369 -5.15 24.82 24.77
N GLY A 370 -5.14 26.15 24.71
CA GLY A 370 -6.22 26.98 25.27
C GLY A 370 -7.57 26.75 24.58
N MET A 371 -7.55 26.31 23.32
CA MET A 371 -8.73 25.94 22.55
C MET A 371 -8.71 24.45 22.22
N ASN A 372 -7.74 23.97 21.44
CA ASN A 372 -7.69 22.57 21.03
C ASN A 372 -6.31 22.08 20.63
N VAL A 373 -6.24 20.75 20.42
CA VAL A 373 -5.22 20.10 19.62
C VAL A 373 -5.87 19.40 18.44
N MET A 374 -5.34 19.61 17.23
CA MET A 374 -5.95 19.15 15.97
C MET A 374 -4.94 18.84 14.86
N SER A 375 -5.46 18.40 13.70
CA SER A 375 -4.74 18.20 12.45
C SER A 375 -3.52 17.28 12.55
N VAL A 376 -3.78 16.02 12.91
CA VAL A 376 -2.73 15.01 13.10
C VAL A 376 -2.09 14.56 11.78
N THR A 377 -0.79 14.35 11.81
CA THR A 377 -0.01 13.63 10.78
C THR A 377 0.77 12.54 11.47
N LEU A 378 0.73 11.32 10.94
CA LEU A 378 1.58 10.20 11.33
C LEU A 378 2.48 9.85 10.14
N ARG A 379 3.79 9.74 10.36
CA ARG A 379 4.74 9.38 9.31
C ARG A 379 5.87 8.53 9.85
N ARG A 380 6.16 7.42 9.19
CA ARG A 380 7.40 6.69 9.43
C ARG A 380 8.58 7.48 8.87
N LEU A 381 9.55 7.77 9.73
CA LEU A 381 10.77 8.50 9.40
C LEU A 381 11.86 7.55 8.91
N ALA A 382 12.94 8.11 8.36
CA ALA A 382 14.04 7.34 7.76
C ALA A 382 14.76 6.41 8.76
N ASP A 383 14.75 6.75 10.05
CA ASP A 383 15.32 5.91 11.12
C ASP A 383 14.36 4.81 11.62
N GLY A 384 13.19 4.68 10.98
CA GLY A 384 12.15 3.70 11.34
C GLY A 384 11.18 4.17 12.43
N SER A 385 11.45 5.28 13.12
CA SER A 385 10.55 5.85 14.12
C SER A 385 9.27 6.41 13.48
N ILE A 386 8.22 6.63 14.29
CA ILE A 386 6.98 7.28 13.84
C ILE A 386 6.95 8.71 14.39
N GLY A 387 6.98 9.69 13.49
CA GLY A 387 6.71 11.09 13.81
C GLY A 387 5.21 11.37 13.85
N MET A 388 4.75 12.02 14.92
CA MET A 388 3.41 12.60 15.03
C MET A 388 3.51 14.12 15.03
N VAL A 389 2.98 14.76 13.99
CA VAL A 389 2.75 16.21 13.99
C VAL A 389 1.33 16.50 14.42
N TYR A 390 1.14 17.49 15.28
CA TYR A 390 -0.17 18.03 15.65
C TYR A 390 -0.08 19.54 15.82
N LEU A 391 -1.23 20.20 15.74
CA LEU A 391 -1.35 21.63 15.98
C LEU A 391 -1.95 21.90 17.35
N GLN A 392 -1.33 22.76 18.12
CA GLN A 392 -1.90 23.29 19.36
C GLN A 392 -2.46 24.70 19.11
N LYS A 393 -3.76 24.86 19.32
CA LYS A 393 -4.47 26.13 19.18
C LYS A 393 -4.73 26.75 20.54
N ASN A 394 -4.21 27.95 20.75
CA ASN A 394 -4.41 28.72 21.98
C ASN A 394 -5.36 29.91 21.74
N SER A 395 -5.32 30.52 20.55
CA SER A 395 -6.13 31.68 20.20
C SER A 395 -6.30 31.82 18.68
N HIS A 396 -6.94 32.91 18.23
CA HIS A 396 -7.02 33.25 16.79
C HIS A 396 -5.67 33.72 16.20
N SER A 397 -4.69 34.06 17.04
CA SER A 397 -3.34 34.48 16.64
C SER A 397 -2.25 33.49 17.02
N GLU A 398 -2.61 32.36 17.64
CA GLU A 398 -1.65 31.38 18.11
C GLU A 398 -2.09 29.95 17.78
N LEU A 399 -1.52 29.41 16.72
CA LEU A 399 -1.63 28.02 16.29
C LEU A 399 -0.24 27.50 15.98
N THR A 400 0.24 26.57 16.82
CA THR A 400 1.63 26.11 16.79
C THR A 400 1.71 24.63 16.44
N PRO A 401 2.48 24.24 15.40
CA PRO A 401 2.80 22.85 15.13
C PRO A 401 3.86 22.30 16.11
N TYR A 402 3.64 21.07 16.56
CA TYR A 402 4.57 20.29 17.37
C TYR A 402 4.83 18.93 16.72
N LEU A 403 6.05 18.43 16.86
CA LEU A 403 6.44 17.06 16.51
C LEU A 403 6.69 16.26 17.79
N ARG A 404 6.18 15.03 17.85
CA ARG A 404 6.58 14.01 18.82
C ARG A 404 7.05 12.77 18.09
N ILE A 405 8.00 12.04 18.66
CA ILE A 405 8.56 10.81 18.07
C ILE A 405 8.14 9.61 18.91
N SER A 406 7.75 8.53 18.23
CA SER A 406 7.54 7.21 18.81
C SER A 406 8.60 6.24 18.27
N THR A 407 9.23 5.49 19.18
CA THR A 407 10.17 4.40 18.87
C THR A 407 9.59 3.02 19.21
N ASP A 408 8.29 2.96 19.53
CA ASP A 408 7.55 1.78 19.98
C ASP A 408 6.25 1.60 19.17
N GLU A 409 6.34 1.85 17.86
CA GLU A 409 5.24 1.63 16.90
C GLU A 409 3.95 2.37 17.25
N GLY A 410 4.09 3.59 17.77
CA GLY A 410 2.99 4.49 18.10
C GLY A 410 2.30 4.16 19.43
N ALA A 411 2.82 3.23 20.23
CA ALA A 411 2.28 2.95 21.56
C ALA A 411 2.43 4.16 22.48
N THR A 412 3.62 4.77 22.54
CA THR A 412 3.90 6.02 23.25
C THR A 412 4.62 7.02 22.35
N PHE A 413 4.57 8.30 22.73
CA PHE A 413 5.25 9.39 22.03
C PHE A 413 6.08 10.19 23.04
N GLY A 414 7.32 10.52 22.69
CA GLY A 414 8.23 11.30 23.52
C GLY A 414 7.81 12.76 23.72
N GLU A 415 8.69 13.58 24.27
CA GLU A 415 8.43 15.01 24.52
C GLU A 415 8.16 15.80 23.21
N PRO A 416 7.30 16.83 23.26
CA PRO A 416 6.98 17.64 22.08
C PRO A 416 8.11 18.61 21.73
N VAL A 417 8.50 18.60 20.46
CA VAL A 417 9.39 19.59 19.84
C VAL A 417 8.53 20.63 19.13
N LYS A 418 8.65 21.90 19.52
CA LYS A 418 7.99 23.01 18.82
C LYS A 418 8.60 23.16 17.42
N VAL A 419 7.77 23.13 16.39
CA VAL A 419 8.23 23.23 14.99
C VAL A 419 8.29 24.67 14.50
N SER A 420 7.34 25.52 14.88
CA SER A 420 7.36 26.92 14.43
C SER A 420 8.42 27.76 15.16
N THR A 421 9.08 28.66 14.43
CA THR A 421 10.09 29.56 15.02
C THR A 421 9.58 30.97 15.28
N ALA A 422 8.51 31.38 14.62
CA ALA A 422 7.83 32.67 14.82
C ALA A 422 6.49 32.51 15.56
N ALA A 423 5.98 33.63 16.07
CA ALA A 423 4.61 33.73 16.56
C ALA A 423 3.63 33.88 15.38
N GLY A 424 2.41 33.40 15.57
CA GLY A 424 1.33 33.52 14.60
C GLY A 424 0.43 32.30 14.56
N TYR A 425 -0.43 32.29 13.54
CA TYR A 425 -1.39 31.23 13.28
C TYR A 425 -0.90 30.39 12.10
N HIS A 426 -0.26 29.26 12.40
CA HIS A 426 0.38 28.38 11.41
C HIS A 426 -0.46 27.12 11.16
N VAL A 427 -1.20 27.11 10.05
CA VAL A 427 -2.02 25.96 9.65
C VAL A 427 -1.16 24.94 8.92
N VAL A 428 -1.27 23.69 9.34
CA VAL A 428 -0.72 22.52 8.65
C VAL A 428 -1.87 21.57 8.37
N ASN A 429 -2.01 21.13 7.11
CA ASN A 429 -3.04 20.16 6.77
C ASN A 429 -2.71 18.77 7.36
N ASN A 430 -3.69 17.89 7.50
CA ASN A 430 -3.44 16.52 7.94
C ASN A 430 -2.53 15.78 6.96
N ASP A 431 -1.82 14.76 7.46
CA ASP A 431 -0.94 13.92 6.64
C ASP A 431 0.12 14.73 5.87
N ARG A 432 0.72 15.75 6.50
CA ARG A 432 1.75 16.61 5.92
C ARG A 432 3.01 16.61 6.77
N ILE A 433 4.00 15.86 6.30
CA ILE A 433 5.44 16.00 6.56
C ILE A 433 6.15 15.18 5.47
N THR A 434 7.14 15.76 4.83
CA THR A 434 7.85 15.11 3.71
C THR A 434 9.32 15.01 4.07
N ALA A 435 9.85 13.79 4.07
CA ALA A 435 11.28 13.55 4.09
C ALA A 435 11.79 13.53 2.65
N LEU A 436 12.78 14.36 2.35
CA LEU A 436 13.47 14.37 1.06
C LEU A 436 14.50 13.25 0.99
N SER A 437 14.93 12.90 -0.22
CA SER A 437 16.03 11.98 -0.49
C SER A 437 17.34 12.37 0.22
N THR A 438 17.51 13.66 0.51
CA THR A 438 18.66 14.22 1.25
C THR A 438 18.58 14.01 2.77
N GLY A 439 17.46 13.51 3.28
CA GLY A 439 17.19 13.36 4.72
C GLY A 439 16.56 14.59 5.38
N ARG A 440 16.50 15.75 4.69
CA ARG A 440 15.80 16.94 5.20
C ARG A 440 14.30 16.67 5.34
N LEU A 441 13.70 17.14 6.44
CA LEU A 441 12.26 17.15 6.66
C LEU A 441 11.66 18.52 6.30
N LEU A 442 10.56 18.50 5.56
CA LEU A 442 9.73 19.67 5.24
C LEU A 442 8.38 19.52 5.93
N LEU A 443 8.00 20.53 6.73
CA LEU A 443 6.63 20.71 7.21
C LEU A 443 5.98 21.90 6.49
N PRO A 444 5.17 21.67 5.44
CA PRO A 444 4.51 22.75 4.73
C PRO A 444 3.41 23.38 5.60
N ALA A 445 3.43 24.70 5.74
CA ALA A 445 2.50 25.46 6.57
C ALA A 445 1.98 26.71 5.86
N ALA A 446 0.74 27.08 6.13
CA ALA A 446 0.13 28.35 5.74
C ALA A 446 0.00 29.26 6.96
N SER A 447 0.54 30.47 6.89
CA SER A 447 0.65 31.35 8.06
C SER A 447 -0.06 32.68 7.88
N THR A 448 -0.70 33.14 8.96
CA THR A 448 -1.20 34.50 9.13
C THR A 448 -0.89 34.99 10.56
N PRO A 449 -0.71 36.29 10.82
CA PRO A 449 -0.56 36.80 12.19
C PRO A 449 -1.77 36.50 13.08
N ASP A 450 -2.99 36.61 12.54
CA ASP A 450 -4.24 36.41 13.28
C ASP A 450 -5.37 36.10 12.30
N VAL A 451 -6.02 34.94 12.44
CA VAL A 451 -7.03 34.47 11.47
C VAL A 451 -8.37 35.20 11.58
N ALA A 452 -8.67 35.85 12.71
CA ALA A 452 -9.90 36.60 12.92
C ALA A 452 -9.82 37.99 12.31
N THR A 453 -8.66 38.64 12.42
CA THR A 453 -8.46 40.03 11.95
C THR A 453 -7.73 40.11 10.60
N ASN A 454 -6.93 39.10 10.25
CA ASN A 454 -6.20 39.00 8.98
C ASN A 454 -6.34 37.59 8.38
N ASN A 455 -7.42 37.35 7.66
CA ASN A 455 -7.71 36.04 7.09
C ASN A 455 -7.05 35.80 5.71
N HIS A 456 -5.78 36.19 5.58
CA HIS A 456 -4.96 36.03 4.38
C HIS A 456 -3.68 35.25 4.73
N PHE A 457 -3.42 34.16 4.00
CA PHE A 457 -2.38 33.19 4.31
C PHE A 457 -1.26 33.18 3.28
N GLN A 458 -0.03 33.03 3.76
CA GLN A 458 1.13 32.75 2.92
C GLN A 458 1.67 31.37 3.24
N SER A 459 1.88 30.56 2.20
CA SER A 459 2.42 29.20 2.33
C SER A 459 3.94 29.21 2.34
N HIS A 460 4.54 28.38 3.19
CA HIS A 460 5.98 28.21 3.33
C HIS A 460 6.29 26.84 3.94
N CYS A 461 7.56 26.55 4.25
CA CYS A 461 7.93 25.31 4.94
C CYS A 461 8.75 25.61 6.20
N PHE A 462 8.45 24.89 7.29
CA PHE A 462 9.45 24.67 8.33
C PHE A 462 10.38 23.54 7.88
N LEU A 463 11.69 23.73 8.07
CA LEU A 463 12.74 22.83 7.60
C LEU A 463 13.52 22.29 8.79
N SER A 464 13.83 20.99 8.75
CA SER A 464 14.74 20.35 9.70
C SER A 464 15.76 19.48 8.96
N ASP A 465 17.03 19.68 9.31
CA ASP A 465 18.18 18.96 8.74
C ASP A 465 18.77 17.92 9.74
N ASP A 466 18.12 17.71 10.90
CA ASP A 466 18.64 16.90 12.01
C ASP A 466 17.63 15.86 12.54
N GLY A 467 16.71 15.42 11.68
CA GLY A 467 15.69 14.43 12.00
C GLY A 467 14.53 14.97 12.83
N GLY A 468 14.26 16.28 12.76
CA GLY A 468 13.15 16.93 13.45
C GLY A 468 13.47 17.44 14.85
N LYS A 469 14.75 17.48 15.26
CA LYS A 469 15.17 17.96 16.58
C LYS A 469 15.16 19.48 16.65
N THR A 470 15.60 20.15 15.58
CA THR A 470 15.54 21.59 15.43
C THR A 470 14.89 21.98 14.09
N TRP A 471 14.27 23.15 14.08
CA TRP A 471 13.49 23.65 12.95
C TRP A 471 13.81 25.12 12.66
N ARG A 472 13.69 25.50 11.39
CA ARG A 472 13.75 26.89 10.92
C ARG A 472 12.71 27.15 9.85
N ASP A 473 12.26 28.38 9.70
CA ASP A 473 11.44 28.78 8.55
C ASP A 473 12.25 28.75 7.25
N SER A 474 11.57 28.47 6.14
CA SER A 474 12.08 28.72 4.79
C SER A 474 12.23 30.22 4.56
N LYS A 475 13.21 30.63 3.76
CA LYS A 475 13.41 32.05 3.40
C LYS A 475 12.29 32.59 2.51
N GLY A 476 11.79 31.79 1.58
CA GLY A 476 10.73 32.15 0.64
C GLY A 476 9.34 31.79 1.14
N LYS A 477 8.34 32.47 0.57
CA LYS A 477 6.91 32.19 0.76
C LYS A 477 6.19 32.20 -0.58
N VAL A 478 5.11 31.44 -0.66
CA VAL A 478 4.16 31.42 -1.77
C VAL A 478 2.92 32.18 -1.35
N ASP A 479 2.43 33.06 -2.21
CA ASP A 479 1.25 33.89 -1.97
C ASP A 479 0.31 33.86 -3.18
N ALA A 480 -0.95 34.23 -2.97
CA ALA A 480 -1.99 34.29 -3.99
C ALA A 480 -3.04 35.37 -3.67
N ASP A 481 -3.88 35.71 -4.63
CA ASP A 481 -4.97 36.65 -4.39
C ASP A 481 -6.01 36.12 -3.38
N LYS A 482 -6.90 37.01 -2.93
CA LYS A 482 -8.01 36.75 -1.98
C LYS A 482 -7.49 36.34 -0.60
N ARG A 483 -7.78 35.12 -0.13
CA ARG A 483 -7.29 34.60 1.15
C ARG A 483 -5.87 34.05 1.10
N GLY A 484 -5.16 34.19 -0.03
CA GLY A 484 -3.77 33.76 -0.13
C GLY A 484 -3.60 32.29 -0.49
N ALA A 485 -2.38 31.81 -0.30
CA ALA A 485 -2.01 30.42 -0.47
C ALA A 485 -2.21 29.67 0.86
N MET A 486 -3.03 28.62 0.83
CA MET A 486 -3.47 27.92 2.04
C MET A 486 -3.09 26.44 2.01
N GLU A 487 -3.00 25.84 3.19
CA GLU A 487 -2.91 24.39 3.44
C GLU A 487 -2.01 23.63 2.44
N PRO A 488 -0.71 24.00 2.38
CA PRO A 488 0.20 23.48 1.38
C PRO A 488 0.53 21.99 1.58
N GLU A 489 0.96 21.38 0.49
CA GLU A 489 1.58 20.06 0.44
C GLU A 489 2.83 20.12 -0.41
N VAL A 490 3.83 19.28 -0.13
CA VAL A 490 5.06 19.23 -0.92
C VAL A 490 5.44 17.80 -1.29
N ILE A 491 5.99 17.64 -2.49
CA ILE A 491 6.56 16.39 -2.98
C ILE A 491 7.89 16.65 -3.69
N GLU A 492 8.84 15.72 -3.53
CA GLU A 492 10.09 15.71 -4.30
C GLU A 492 9.86 15.06 -5.68
N LEU A 493 10.27 15.78 -6.72
CA LEU A 493 10.22 15.33 -8.10
C LEU A 493 11.47 14.52 -8.46
N LYS A 494 11.37 13.73 -9.55
CA LYS A 494 12.50 12.89 -10.02
C LYS A 494 13.76 13.67 -10.38
N ASP A 495 13.63 14.95 -10.71
CA ASP A 495 14.73 15.86 -11.03
C ASP A 495 15.31 16.59 -9.80
N GLY A 496 14.81 16.30 -8.59
CA GLY A 496 15.25 16.90 -7.33
C GLY A 496 14.54 18.22 -6.97
N ARG A 497 13.71 18.79 -7.86
CA ARG A 497 12.87 19.93 -7.50
C ARG A 497 11.79 19.51 -6.49
N ILE A 498 11.37 20.45 -5.65
CA ILE A 498 10.21 20.27 -4.77
C ILE A 498 9.02 21.00 -5.38
N MET A 499 7.91 20.29 -5.60
CA MET A 499 6.65 20.90 -5.99
C MET A 499 5.78 21.11 -4.76
N MET A 500 5.34 22.36 -4.54
CA MET A 500 4.30 22.70 -3.57
C MET A 500 2.96 22.79 -4.27
N LEU A 501 1.94 22.11 -3.73
CA LEU A 501 0.53 22.36 -4.06
C LEU A 501 -0.10 23.24 -2.99
N VAL A 502 -0.94 24.18 -3.39
CA VAL A 502 -1.65 25.09 -2.47
C VAL A 502 -3.14 25.13 -2.74
N ARG A 503 -3.92 25.18 -1.66
CA ARG A 503 -5.36 25.48 -1.68
C ARG A 503 -5.56 26.96 -2.00
N THR A 504 -6.48 27.27 -2.90
CA THR A 504 -6.78 28.67 -3.30
C THR A 504 -8.29 28.92 -3.43
N GLN A 505 -8.67 30.19 -3.57
CA GLN A 505 -10.02 30.63 -3.92
C GLN A 505 -10.17 31.00 -5.41
N LEU A 506 -9.20 30.63 -6.24
CA LEU A 506 -9.10 31.06 -7.63
C LEU A 506 -9.83 30.13 -8.61
N GLY A 507 -10.43 29.05 -8.10
CA GLY A 507 -11.10 28.02 -8.88
C GLY A 507 -10.18 26.91 -9.40
N TYR A 508 -8.93 26.90 -8.92
CA TYR A 508 -7.93 25.87 -9.21
C TYR A 508 -6.98 25.69 -8.02
N PRO A 509 -6.44 24.48 -7.79
CA PRO A 509 -5.25 24.29 -6.96
C PRO A 509 -4.04 24.99 -7.60
N GLY A 510 -3.25 25.68 -6.79
CA GLY A 510 -2.00 26.30 -7.24
C GLY A 510 -0.82 25.35 -7.14
N LYS A 511 0.22 25.58 -7.95
CA LYS A 511 1.54 24.94 -7.85
C LYS A 511 2.67 25.95 -7.84
N ALA A 512 3.73 25.66 -7.08
CA ALA A 512 4.99 26.40 -7.08
C ALA A 512 6.17 25.41 -6.95
N TYR A 513 7.36 25.81 -7.38
CA TYR A 513 8.55 24.96 -7.34
C TYR A 513 9.66 25.57 -6.49
N SER A 514 10.45 24.70 -5.87
CA SER A 514 11.69 25.02 -5.17
C SER A 514 12.84 24.17 -5.73
N GLU A 515 14.01 24.77 -5.89
CA GLU A 515 15.23 24.14 -6.39
C GLU A 515 16.30 23.95 -5.31
N ASP A 516 16.03 24.41 -4.08
CA ASP A 516 16.98 24.45 -2.96
C ASP A 516 16.50 23.65 -1.73
N GLY A 517 15.68 22.62 -1.99
CA GLY A 517 15.15 21.74 -0.96
C GLY A 517 14.12 22.42 -0.05
N GLY A 518 13.28 23.29 -0.62
CA GLY A 518 12.15 23.94 0.04
C GLY A 518 12.47 25.26 0.76
N ASP A 519 13.66 25.84 0.57
CA ASP A 519 14.07 27.07 1.27
C ASP A 519 13.57 28.33 0.56
N THR A 520 13.53 28.33 -0.77
CA THR A 520 12.92 29.39 -1.58
C THR A 520 11.94 28.83 -2.60
N TRP A 521 11.01 29.68 -3.06
CA TRP A 521 9.90 29.27 -3.93
C TRP A 521 9.77 30.21 -5.13
N GLY A 522 9.56 29.62 -6.31
CA GLY A 522 9.16 30.33 -7.51
C GLY A 522 7.70 30.83 -7.46
N PRO A 523 7.23 31.54 -8.50
CA PRO A 523 5.87 32.06 -8.54
C PRO A 523 4.83 30.94 -8.56
N MET A 524 3.69 31.20 -7.91
CA MET A 524 2.54 30.29 -7.98
C MET A 524 1.88 30.37 -9.36
N THR A 525 1.59 29.21 -9.94
CA THR A 525 0.80 29.06 -11.17
C THR A 525 -0.34 28.06 -10.95
N SER A 526 -1.23 27.90 -11.94
CA SER A 526 -2.29 26.89 -11.86
C SER A 526 -1.72 25.47 -12.01
N LEU A 527 -2.30 24.51 -11.29
CA LEU A 527 -2.03 23.07 -11.50
C LEU A 527 -2.62 22.54 -12.83
N GLY A 528 -3.39 23.37 -13.57
CA GLY A 528 -4.01 22.98 -14.84
C GLY A 528 -5.35 22.27 -14.70
N ILE A 529 -5.90 22.21 -13.48
CA ILE A 529 -7.19 21.59 -13.17
C ILE A 529 -8.06 22.54 -12.34
N GLN A 530 -9.38 22.35 -12.41
CA GLN A 530 -10.31 23.07 -11.54
C GLN A 530 -10.35 22.46 -10.12
N GLY A 531 -10.71 23.29 -9.15
CA GLY A 531 -10.97 22.84 -7.78
C GLY A 531 -11.59 23.93 -6.91
N PRO A 532 -12.30 23.55 -5.84
CA PRO A 532 -12.87 24.52 -4.91
C PRO A 532 -11.78 24.97 -3.93
N GLU A 533 -12.15 25.82 -2.97
CA GLU A 533 -11.30 26.15 -1.84
C GLU A 533 -11.19 24.93 -0.89
N ALA A 534 -10.46 23.89 -1.29
CA ALA A 534 -10.19 22.67 -0.53
C ALA A 534 -8.74 22.18 -0.75
N PRO A 535 -8.14 21.48 0.23
CA PRO A 535 -6.81 20.91 0.06
C PRO A 535 -6.83 19.77 -0.97
N THR A 536 -5.69 19.59 -1.65
CA THR A 536 -5.40 18.45 -2.52
C THR A 536 -4.50 17.46 -1.79
N THR A 537 -4.39 16.22 -2.26
CA THR A 537 -3.43 15.22 -1.76
C THR A 537 -2.64 14.63 -2.91
N LEU A 538 -1.31 14.61 -2.78
CA LEU A 538 -0.40 14.16 -3.82
C LEU A 538 0.61 13.14 -3.29
N ARG A 539 0.67 11.97 -3.91
CA ARG A 539 1.64 10.92 -3.55
C ARG A 539 2.24 10.28 -4.78
N ARG A 540 3.49 9.83 -4.68
CA ARG A 540 4.11 8.99 -5.69
C ARG A 540 3.70 7.54 -5.44
N ILE A 541 3.15 6.86 -6.45
CA ILE A 541 2.83 5.43 -6.37
C ILE A 541 4.16 4.65 -6.41
N PRO A 542 4.50 3.84 -5.39
CA PRO A 542 5.77 3.13 -5.34
C PRO A 542 5.99 2.17 -6.50
N SER A 543 4.96 1.47 -6.98
CA SER A 543 5.15 0.48 -8.04
C SER A 543 5.41 1.09 -9.41
N THR A 544 4.88 2.27 -9.72
CA THR A 544 5.02 2.90 -11.05
C THR A 544 5.96 4.11 -11.07
N GLY A 545 6.08 4.80 -9.94
CA GLY A 545 6.75 6.09 -9.86
C GLY A 545 5.92 7.27 -10.39
N ASP A 546 4.66 7.04 -10.76
CA ASP A 546 3.71 8.06 -11.18
C ASP A 546 3.19 8.86 -9.99
N LEU A 547 2.67 10.06 -10.26
CA LEU A 547 2.02 10.89 -9.24
C LEU A 547 0.51 10.64 -9.22
N LEU A 548 -0.03 10.29 -8.05
CA LEU A 548 -1.45 10.18 -7.76
C LEU A 548 -1.94 11.44 -7.05
N LEU A 549 -2.85 12.16 -7.70
CA LEU A 549 -3.57 13.29 -7.14
C LEU A 549 -4.97 12.88 -6.74
N ILE A 550 -5.37 13.21 -5.51
CA ILE A 550 -6.74 13.13 -5.04
C ILE A 550 -7.21 14.53 -4.66
N TRP A 551 -8.31 14.99 -5.25
CA TRP A 551 -8.87 16.32 -4.99
C TRP A 551 -10.38 16.36 -5.21
N ASN A 552 -10.99 17.48 -4.84
CA ASN A 552 -12.38 17.73 -5.16
C ASN A 552 -12.50 18.35 -6.56
N ASN A 553 -12.94 17.56 -7.55
CA ASN A 553 -13.09 18.03 -8.93
C ASN A 553 -14.41 18.77 -9.14
N THR A 554 -14.50 19.96 -8.55
CA THR A 554 -15.68 20.81 -8.63
C THR A 554 -15.29 22.27 -8.47
N TYR A 555 -16.01 23.17 -9.12
CA TYR A 555 -15.87 24.59 -8.85
C TYR A 555 -17.20 25.29 -9.08
N ALA A 556 -17.62 26.06 -8.07
CA ALA A 556 -18.80 26.90 -8.14
C ALA A 556 -18.36 28.35 -7.92
N PRO A 557 -18.41 29.21 -8.95
CA PRO A 557 -18.07 30.61 -8.82
C PRO A 557 -18.86 31.29 -7.70
N GLY A 558 -18.16 32.03 -6.82
CA GLY A 558 -18.78 32.72 -5.69
C GLY A 558 -19.13 31.83 -4.50
N ALA A 559 -18.93 30.51 -4.56
CA ALA A 559 -19.02 29.66 -3.38
C ALA A 559 -17.93 30.05 -2.36
N GLY A 560 -18.33 30.17 -1.09
CA GLY A 560 -17.41 30.53 0.01
C GLY A 560 -16.60 29.34 0.54
N HIS A 561 -15.89 29.58 1.64
CA HIS A 561 -15.01 28.61 2.32
C HIS A 561 -15.69 27.26 2.69
N GLY A 562 -17.00 27.28 2.93
CA GLY A 562 -17.85 26.11 3.18
C GLY A 562 -18.53 25.55 1.93
N GLY A 563 -18.03 25.87 0.73
CA GLY A 563 -18.53 25.37 -0.53
C GLY A 563 -18.50 23.84 -0.62
N LYS A 564 -19.33 23.29 -1.49
CA LYS A 564 -19.50 21.84 -1.66
C LYS A 564 -18.23 21.20 -2.22
N ARG A 565 -17.80 20.09 -1.59
CA ARG A 565 -16.58 19.35 -1.92
C ARG A 565 -16.92 17.93 -2.35
N THR A 566 -17.51 17.81 -3.52
CA THR A 566 -17.87 16.54 -4.18
C THR A 566 -17.95 16.79 -5.70
N PRO A 567 -17.53 15.85 -6.55
CA PRO A 567 -16.96 14.55 -6.22
C PRO A 567 -15.56 14.63 -5.57
N LEU A 568 -15.13 13.54 -4.96
CA LEU A 568 -13.73 13.29 -4.62
C LEU A 568 -13.12 12.44 -5.74
N THR A 569 -12.15 12.98 -6.46
CA THR A 569 -11.66 12.46 -7.74
C THR A 569 -10.18 12.11 -7.64
N ALA A 570 -9.77 11.06 -8.35
CA ALA A 570 -8.38 10.65 -8.51
C ALA A 570 -7.89 10.89 -9.95
N ALA A 571 -6.64 11.33 -10.09
CA ALA A 571 -5.95 11.44 -11.38
C ALA A 571 -4.48 11.00 -11.25
N ILE A 572 -3.93 10.55 -12.37
CA ILE A 572 -2.53 10.15 -12.51
C ILE A 572 -1.80 11.16 -13.38
N SER A 573 -0.58 11.50 -12.99
CA SER A 573 0.42 12.16 -13.84
C SER A 573 1.63 11.25 -14.00
N ARG A 574 2.01 11.00 -15.27
CA ARG A 574 3.21 10.24 -15.65
C ARG A 574 4.42 11.13 -15.96
N ASP A 575 4.23 12.45 -15.90
CA ASP A 575 5.16 13.49 -16.34
C ASP A 575 5.43 14.53 -15.24
N GLU A 576 5.53 14.06 -13.98
CA GLU A 576 5.89 14.88 -12.81
C GLU A 576 4.97 16.10 -12.56
N GLY A 577 3.69 15.97 -12.90
CA GLY A 577 2.64 16.95 -12.60
C GLY A 577 2.38 17.97 -13.71
N GLU A 578 2.88 17.73 -14.93
CA GLU A 578 2.61 18.58 -16.09
C GLU A 578 1.24 18.28 -16.71
N THR A 579 0.86 17.01 -16.85
CA THR A 579 -0.47 16.60 -17.32
C THR A 579 -1.15 15.62 -16.39
N TRP A 580 -2.48 15.67 -16.36
CA TRP A 580 -3.33 14.87 -15.45
C TRP A 580 -4.37 14.08 -16.23
N THR A 581 -4.38 12.76 -16.07
CA THR A 581 -5.44 11.89 -16.57
C THR A 581 -6.37 11.52 -15.43
N VAL A 582 -7.64 11.95 -15.52
CA VAL A 582 -8.68 11.59 -14.55
C VAL A 582 -8.96 10.09 -14.66
N VAL A 583 -8.84 9.38 -13.54
CA VAL A 583 -9.14 7.95 -13.44
C VAL A 583 -10.62 7.74 -13.12
N GLY A 584 -11.11 8.44 -12.09
CA GLY A 584 -12.46 8.24 -11.61
C GLY A 584 -12.71 8.90 -10.26
N ASN A 585 -13.95 8.77 -9.79
CA ASN A 585 -14.36 9.32 -8.50
C ASN A 585 -14.31 8.25 -7.42
N LEU A 586 -13.63 8.56 -6.32
CA LEU A 586 -13.73 7.82 -5.07
C LEU A 586 -15.13 8.02 -4.48
N GLU A 587 -15.59 9.27 -4.43
CA GLU A 587 -16.91 9.61 -3.91
C GLU A 587 -17.66 10.51 -4.91
N SER A 588 -18.94 10.22 -5.15
CA SER A 588 -19.78 10.98 -6.09
C SER A 588 -21.13 11.39 -5.51
N ASP A 589 -21.42 11.07 -4.24
CA ASP A 589 -22.69 11.44 -3.63
C ASP A 589 -22.79 12.96 -3.52
N SER A 590 -23.71 13.53 -4.32
CA SER A 590 -23.95 14.96 -4.36
C SER A 590 -24.68 15.49 -3.12
N SER A 591 -25.21 14.65 -2.24
CA SER A 591 -25.78 15.09 -0.97
C SER A 591 -24.73 15.28 0.13
N ARG A 592 -23.49 14.87 -0.14
CA ARG A 592 -22.39 14.81 0.84
C ARG A 592 -21.21 15.68 0.42
N THR A 593 -20.29 15.85 1.35
CA THR A 593 -19.04 16.61 1.19
C THR A 593 -17.88 15.79 1.76
N PHE A 594 -16.75 15.77 1.06
CA PHE A 594 -15.58 14.96 1.40
C PHE A 594 -14.30 15.76 1.23
N SER A 595 -13.35 15.67 2.17
CA SER A 595 -12.07 16.38 2.05
C SER A 595 -11.03 15.90 3.09
N TYR A 596 -9.85 16.53 3.10
CA TYR A 596 -8.73 16.27 4.02
C TYR A 596 -8.25 14.81 3.95
N ILE A 597 -7.73 14.46 2.79
CA ILE A 597 -7.30 13.10 2.47
C ILE A 597 -5.93 12.83 3.11
N SER A 598 -5.78 11.70 3.79
CA SER A 598 -4.49 11.08 4.01
C SER A 598 -4.29 9.93 3.02
N LEU A 599 -3.06 9.69 2.59
CA LEU A 599 -2.77 8.65 1.62
C LEU A 599 -1.39 8.05 1.86
N ILE A 600 -1.35 6.75 2.12
CA ILE A 600 -0.15 5.92 2.14
C ILE A 600 -0.34 4.71 1.21
N PHE A 601 0.76 4.02 0.90
CA PHE A 601 0.72 2.75 0.20
C PHE A 601 1.19 1.63 1.13
N VAL A 602 0.44 0.54 1.16
CA VAL A 602 0.77 -0.67 1.93
C VAL A 602 0.64 -1.85 0.98
N GLY A 603 1.78 -2.45 0.62
CA GLY A 603 1.85 -3.46 -0.43
C GLY A 603 1.29 -2.98 -1.77
N ASP A 604 0.27 -3.67 -2.27
CA ASP A 604 -0.42 -3.38 -3.52
C ASP A 604 -1.63 -2.43 -3.35
N ARG A 605 -1.77 -1.78 -2.19
CA ARG A 605 -2.96 -1.00 -1.84
C ARG A 605 -2.65 0.46 -1.57
N ALA A 606 -3.52 1.34 -2.07
CA ALA A 606 -3.66 2.72 -1.61
C ALA A 606 -4.56 2.73 -0.38
N VAL A 607 -4.02 3.16 0.76
CA VAL A 607 -4.72 3.24 2.05
C VAL A 607 -4.93 4.70 2.39
N MET A 608 -6.18 5.09 2.62
CA MET A 608 -6.56 6.49 2.76
C MET A 608 -7.58 6.73 3.86
N SER A 609 -7.57 7.94 4.41
CA SER A 609 -8.67 8.48 5.20
C SER A 609 -9.16 9.80 4.64
N TYR A 610 -10.41 10.14 4.87
CA TYR A 610 -10.95 11.48 4.60
C TYR A 610 -12.19 11.70 5.44
N TRP A 611 -12.53 12.96 5.74
CA TRP A 611 -13.81 13.20 6.39
C TRP A 611 -14.95 13.12 5.38
N ASP A 612 -16.09 12.70 5.90
CA ASP A 612 -17.33 12.45 5.20
C ASP A 612 -18.44 13.16 5.98
N GLN A 613 -18.97 14.23 5.38
CA GLN A 613 -20.00 15.06 5.97
C GLN A 613 -21.36 14.79 5.31
N GLY A 614 -22.34 14.48 6.16
CA GLY A 614 -23.76 14.43 5.82
C GLY A 614 -24.60 15.21 6.84
N LYS A 615 -25.88 14.84 7.01
CA LYS A 615 -26.79 15.52 7.96
C LYS A 615 -26.40 15.35 9.45
N GLY A 616 -25.49 14.43 9.78
CA GLY A 616 -25.13 14.04 11.15
C GLY A 616 -23.79 14.58 11.68
N GLY A 617 -23.19 15.58 11.02
CA GLY A 617 -21.87 16.10 11.37
C GLY A 617 -20.76 15.57 10.45
N TYR A 618 -19.51 15.66 10.91
CA TYR A 618 -18.33 15.26 10.13
C TYR A 618 -17.80 13.93 10.68
N SER A 619 -18.00 12.86 9.92
CA SER A 619 -17.44 11.55 10.27
C SER A 619 -16.11 11.35 9.55
N CYS A 620 -15.28 10.39 9.96
CA CYS A 620 -14.04 10.06 9.28
C CYS A 620 -14.08 8.64 8.71
N ARG A 621 -13.84 8.55 7.40
CA ARG A 621 -13.88 7.31 6.63
C ARG A 621 -12.47 6.79 6.41
N PHE A 622 -12.32 5.48 6.53
CA PHE A 622 -11.19 4.73 6.00
C PHE A 622 -11.58 4.13 4.66
N ARG A 623 -10.63 4.11 3.73
CA ARG A 623 -10.76 3.32 2.50
C ARG A 623 -9.43 2.70 2.09
N SER A 624 -9.47 1.50 1.54
CA SER A 624 -8.31 0.82 0.96
C SER A 624 -8.69 0.23 -0.39
N LEU A 625 -7.98 0.64 -1.44
CA LEU A 625 -8.18 0.23 -2.83
C LEU A 625 -6.92 -0.42 -3.38
N PRO A 626 -7.03 -1.42 -4.27
CA PRO A 626 -5.86 -1.92 -4.99
C PRO A 626 -5.30 -0.82 -5.90
N VAL A 627 -3.97 -0.76 -6.04
CA VAL A 627 -3.28 0.22 -6.91
C VAL A 627 -3.75 0.09 -8.37
N THR A 628 -4.11 -1.11 -8.81
CA THR A 628 -4.68 -1.36 -10.14
C THR A 628 -5.98 -0.60 -10.40
N TRP A 629 -6.70 -0.14 -9.37
CA TRP A 629 -7.86 0.73 -9.53
C TRP A 629 -7.53 2.04 -10.25
N PHE A 630 -6.30 2.54 -10.10
CA PHE A 630 -5.85 3.81 -10.69
C PHE A 630 -5.37 3.71 -12.14
N TYR A 631 -5.39 2.52 -12.74
CA TYR A 631 -4.91 2.25 -14.10
C TYR A 631 -5.95 1.50 -14.96
N ARG A 632 -7.24 1.69 -14.65
CA ARG A 632 -8.36 1.04 -15.35
C ARG A 632 -8.75 1.72 -16.65
#